data_AF-A0A6A4FR96-F1
#
_entry.id   AF-A0A6A4FR96-F1
#
_cell.length_a   1.000
_cell.length_b   1.000
_cell.length_c   1.000
_cell.angle_alpha   90.00
_cell.angle_beta   90.00
_cell.angle_gamma   90.00
#
_symmetry.space_group_name_H-M   'P 1'
#
loop_
_entity.id
_entity.type
_entity.pdbx_description
1 polymer ?
#
loop_
_entity_poly.entity_id
_entity_poly.type
_entity_poly.pdbx_seq_one_letter_code
_entity_poly.pdbx_strand_id
1 'polypeptide(L)'
;MNDTGTRLSRAHRAKVCKGLLMSRLKAIEAMEDRLDKISKYSFKLLIERDDLATMFANEKEEAVRLTTVLGVSVQEPGYVVSYGVMLEQCFEALLEQD
;
A
#
# COMPACT_ATOMS: atom_id res chain seq x y z
N MET A 1 -46.33 36.35 32.95
CA MET A 1 -44.99 35.97 33.46
C MET A 1 -44.66 34.57 32.93
N ASN A 2 -43.90 34.43 31.83
CA ASN A 2 -43.42 33.13 31.29
C ASN A 2 -42.08 33.24 30.52
N ASP A 3 -41.42 34.40 30.54
CA ASP A 3 -40.21 34.67 29.74
C ASP A 3 -38.94 34.01 30.33
N THR A 4 -38.89 33.87 31.65
CA THR A 4 -37.76 33.30 32.39
C THR A 4 -37.55 31.80 32.13
N GLY A 5 -38.63 31.02 32.04
CA GLY A 5 -38.55 29.57 31.74
C GLY A 5 -38.03 29.28 30.33
N THR A 6 -38.44 30.10 29.36
CA THR A 6 -38.02 29.97 27.95
C THR A 6 -36.54 30.34 27.77
N ARG A 7 -36.06 31.38 28.48
CA ARG A 7 -34.65 31.79 28.47
C ARG A 7 -33.72 30.75 29.11
N LEU A 8 -34.10 30.17 30.26
CA LEU A 8 -33.34 29.11 30.93
C LEU A 8 -33.23 27.85 30.05
N SER A 9 -34.33 27.47 29.39
CA SER A 9 -34.37 26.36 28.43
C SER A 9 -33.44 26.58 27.23
N ARG A 10 -33.39 27.83 26.70
CA ARG A 10 -32.48 28.20 25.60
C ARG A 10 -31.01 28.18 26.02
N ALA A 11 -30.68 28.72 27.20
CA ALA A 11 -29.32 28.74 27.73
C ALA A 11 -28.80 27.31 27.98
N HIS A 12 -29.65 26.42 28.49
CA HIS A 12 -29.31 25.01 28.68
C HIS A 12 -29.00 24.31 27.35
N ARG A 13 -29.88 24.47 26.33
CA ARG A 13 -29.63 23.92 24.98
C ARG A 13 -28.34 24.46 24.38
N ALA A 14 -28.06 25.76 24.50
CA ALA A 14 -26.83 26.36 24.00
C ALA A 14 -25.58 25.75 24.67
N LYS A 15 -25.63 25.50 25.99
CA LYS A 15 -24.55 24.84 26.72
C LYS A 15 -24.32 23.40 26.23
N VAL A 16 -25.39 22.63 26.03
CA VAL A 16 -25.31 21.27 25.49
C VAL A 16 -24.76 21.27 24.06
N CYS A 17 -25.27 22.12 23.18
CA CYS A 17 -24.76 22.27 21.81
C CYS A 17 -23.29 22.64 21.78
N LYS A 18 -22.83 23.57 22.63
CA LYS A 18 -21.42 23.93 22.74
C LYS A 18 -20.56 22.72 23.13
N GLY A 19 -21.00 21.92 24.10
CA GLY A 19 -20.30 20.71 24.51
C GLY A 19 -20.19 19.68 23.38
N LEU A 20 -21.29 19.45 22.67
CA LEU A 20 -21.32 18.53 21.52
C LEU A 20 -20.41 19.02 20.38
N LEU A 21 -20.44 20.31 20.05
CA LEU A 21 -19.57 20.90 19.03
C LEU A 21 -18.09 20.74 19.38
N MET A 22 -17.70 21.04 20.62
CA MET A 22 -16.32 20.85 21.08
C MET A 22 -15.89 19.38 21.03
N SER A 23 -16.78 18.45 21.37
CA SER A 23 -16.50 17.01 21.26
C SER A 23 -16.33 16.57 19.81
N ARG A 24 -17.13 17.11 18.89
CA ARG A 24 -17.02 16.80 17.46
C ARG A 24 -15.76 17.38 16.84
N LEU A 25 -15.39 18.60 17.22
CA LEU A 25 -14.14 19.23 16.78
C LEU A 25 -12.94 18.38 17.17
N LYS A 26 -12.83 17.97 18.45
CA LYS A 26 -11.76 17.09 18.91
C LYS A 26 -11.70 15.75 18.18
N ALA A 27 -12.87 15.20 17.83
CA ALA A 27 -12.93 13.96 17.07
C ALA A 27 -12.41 14.15 15.63
N ILE A 28 -12.72 15.28 14.99
CA ILE A 28 -12.21 15.62 13.66
C ILE A 28 -10.69 15.81 13.70
N GLU A 29 -10.17 16.59 14.66
CA GLU A 29 -8.72 16.79 14.84
C GLU A 29 -7.98 15.45 14.98
N ALA A 30 -8.52 14.52 15.80
CA ALA A 30 -7.94 13.20 15.95
C ALA A 30 -8.02 12.33 14.67
N MET A 31 -9.06 12.50 13.85
CA MET A 31 -9.18 11.82 12.56
C MET A 31 -8.17 12.39 11.55
N GLU A 32 -7.97 13.70 11.51
CA GLU A 32 -6.98 14.37 10.65
C GLU A 32 -5.56 13.93 10.99
N ASP A 33 -5.22 13.87 12.28
CA ASP A 33 -3.91 13.36 12.75
C ASP A 33 -3.67 11.90 12.32
N ARG A 34 -4.71 11.07 12.36
CA ARG A 34 -4.62 9.66 11.91
C ARG A 34 -4.46 9.58 10.40
N LEU A 35 -5.15 10.43 9.65
CA LEU A 35 -5.07 10.49 8.20
C LEU A 35 -3.69 10.94 7.73
N ASP A 36 -3.07 11.93 8.39
CA ASP A 36 -1.69 12.35 8.12
C ASP A 36 -0.69 11.20 8.33
N LYS A 37 -0.83 10.46 9.43
CA LYS A 37 0.01 9.28 9.70
C LYS A 37 -0.15 8.21 8.62
N ILE A 38 -1.39 7.86 8.27
CA ILE A 38 -1.67 6.89 7.20
C ILE A 38 -1.02 7.35 5.90
N SER A 39 -1.20 8.61 5.51
CA SER A 39 -0.64 9.17 4.27
C SER A 39 0.88 9.05 4.23
N LYS A 40 1.57 9.35 5.34
CA LYS A 40 3.03 9.20 5.45
C LYS A 40 3.48 7.75 5.28
N TYR A 41 2.78 6.79 5.89
CA TYR A 41 3.09 5.37 5.74
C TYR A 41 2.79 4.86 4.33
N SER A 42 1.70 5.31 3.71
CA SER A 42 1.37 4.96 2.32
C SER A 42 2.46 5.43 1.34
N PHE A 43 3.02 6.62 1.56
CA PHE A 43 4.14 7.09 0.74
C PHE A 43 5.39 6.22 0.89
N LYS A 44 5.75 5.84 2.13
CA LYS A 44 6.86 4.90 2.36
C LYS A 44 6.62 3.55 1.70
N LEU A 45 5.41 3.03 1.78
CA LEU A 45 5.04 1.76 1.14
C LEU A 45 5.22 1.81 -0.38
N LEU A 46 4.90 2.95 -1.01
CA LEU A 46 5.12 3.12 -2.45
C LEU A 46 6.61 3.10 -2.81
N ILE A 47 7.47 3.71 -1.98
CA ILE A 47 8.92 3.66 -2.19
C ILE A 47 9.43 2.21 -2.09
N GLU A 48 9.09 1.50 -1.01
CA GLU A 48 9.52 0.11 -0.82
C GLU A 48 9.01 -0.80 -1.95
N ARG A 49 7.80 -0.54 -2.47
CA ARG A 49 7.25 -1.25 -3.64
C ARG A 49 8.10 -1.00 -4.89
N ASP A 50 8.52 0.24 -5.12
CA ASP A 50 9.32 0.61 -6.30
C ASP A 50 10.74 0.02 -6.22
N ASP A 51 11.33 -0.01 -5.03
CA ASP A 51 12.60 -0.68 -4.76
C ASP A 51 12.48 -2.19 -5.01
N LEU A 52 11.42 -2.82 -4.51
CA LEU A 52 11.15 -4.25 -4.73
C LEU A 52 10.93 -4.55 -6.23
N ALA A 53 10.20 -3.69 -6.95
CA ALA A 53 10.02 -3.84 -8.39
C ALA A 53 11.34 -3.77 -9.16
N THR A 54 12.25 -2.89 -8.72
CA THR A 54 13.61 -2.79 -9.28
C THR A 54 14.41 -4.06 -9.01
N MET A 55 14.36 -4.60 -7.79
CA MET A 55 15.01 -5.87 -7.46
C MET A 55 14.49 -7.03 -8.32
N PHE A 56 13.17 -7.12 -8.52
CA PHE A 56 12.58 -8.14 -9.39
C PHE A 56 13.00 -7.99 -10.87
N ALA A 57 13.11 -6.75 -11.36
CA ALA A 57 13.56 -6.51 -12.73
C ALA A 57 15.01 -6.96 -12.95
N ASN A 58 15.90 -6.66 -12.00
CA ASN A 58 17.29 -7.11 -12.03
C ASN A 58 17.38 -8.64 -12.01
N GLU A 59 16.64 -9.29 -11.11
CA GLU A 59 16.66 -10.74 -10.99
C GLU A 59 16.13 -11.44 -12.26
N LYS A 60 15.10 -10.86 -12.89
CA LYS A 60 14.62 -11.31 -14.20
C LYS A 60 15.70 -11.18 -15.28
N GLU A 61 16.44 -10.08 -15.30
CA GLU A 61 17.54 -9.89 -16.25
C GLU A 61 18.63 -10.96 -16.08
N GLU A 62 18.99 -11.28 -14.83
CA GLU A 62 19.96 -12.34 -14.55
C GLU A 62 19.47 -13.73 -14.97
N ALA A 63 18.20 -14.08 -14.78
CA ALA A 63 17.65 -15.31 -15.34
C ALA A 63 17.69 -15.35 -16.87
N VAL A 64 17.41 -14.23 -17.55
CA VAL A 64 17.57 -14.14 -19.02
C VAL A 64 19.02 -14.40 -19.43
N ARG A 65 19.99 -13.86 -18.68
CA ARG A 65 21.42 -14.13 -18.94
C ARG A 65 21.77 -15.60 -18.75
N LEU A 66 21.31 -16.23 -17.66
CA LEU A 66 21.55 -17.65 -17.39
C LEU A 66 20.98 -18.56 -18.48
N THR A 67 19.73 -18.34 -18.86
CA THR A 67 19.06 -19.11 -19.93
C THR A 67 19.78 -18.95 -21.26
N THR A 68 20.25 -17.73 -21.57
CA THR A 68 21.07 -17.47 -22.77
C THR A 68 22.40 -18.23 -22.74
N VAL A 69 23.11 -18.24 -21.59
CA VAL A 69 24.39 -18.96 -21.43
C VAL A 69 24.21 -20.47 -21.60
N LEU A 70 23.11 -21.02 -21.08
CA LEU A 70 22.80 -22.45 -21.16
C LEU A 70 22.15 -22.85 -22.49
N GLY A 71 21.87 -21.90 -23.38
CA GLY A 71 21.21 -22.16 -24.66
C GLY A 71 19.75 -22.60 -24.52
N VAL A 72 19.11 -22.29 -23.39
CA VAL A 72 17.71 -22.63 -23.11
C VAL A 72 16.80 -21.69 -23.90
N SER A 73 15.98 -22.24 -24.79
CA SER A 73 14.96 -21.49 -25.54
C SER A 73 13.72 -21.25 -24.68
N VAL A 74 13.70 -20.13 -23.96
CA VAL A 74 12.60 -19.76 -23.05
C VAL A 74 11.41 -19.12 -23.77
N GLN A 75 11.60 -18.63 -25.00
CA GLN A 75 10.57 -17.86 -25.70
C GLN A 75 9.59 -18.76 -26.45
N GLU A 76 8.50 -19.17 -25.79
CA GLU A 76 7.25 -19.42 -26.50
C GLU A 76 6.60 -18.08 -26.87
N PRO A 77 6.30 -17.81 -28.17
CA PRO A 77 5.71 -16.54 -28.56
C PRO A 77 4.33 -16.37 -27.93
N GLY A 78 4.18 -15.39 -27.02
CA GLY A 78 2.89 -14.98 -26.44
C GLY A 78 2.73 -15.20 -24.94
N TYR A 79 3.66 -15.89 -24.28
CA TYR A 79 3.63 -16.11 -22.83
C TYR A 79 4.81 -15.43 -22.12
N VAL A 80 4.52 -14.71 -21.05
CA VAL A 80 5.56 -14.21 -20.13
C VAL A 80 5.92 -15.35 -19.19
N VAL A 81 7.05 -16.00 -19.44
CA VAL A 81 7.59 -17.04 -18.55
C VAL A 81 7.99 -16.40 -17.22
N SER A 82 7.59 -17.01 -16.10
CA SER A 82 7.96 -16.54 -14.77
C SER A 82 9.44 -16.79 -14.51
N TYR A 83 10.07 -15.95 -13.68
CA TYR A 83 11.49 -16.14 -13.29
C TYR A 83 11.76 -17.55 -12.73
N GLY A 84 10.85 -18.09 -11.91
CA GLY A 84 11.00 -19.44 -11.35
C GLY A 84 11.08 -20.51 -12.43
N VAL A 85 10.21 -20.44 -13.43
CA VAL A 85 10.22 -21.40 -14.56
C VAL A 85 11.49 -21.26 -15.40
N MET A 86 12.00 -20.02 -15.59
CA MET A 86 13.27 -19.81 -16.29
C MET A 86 14.44 -20.48 -15.56
N LEU A 87 14.49 -20.36 -14.24
CA LEU A 87 15.53 -21.02 -13.45
C LEU A 87 15.40 -22.54 -13.43
N GLU A 88 14.18 -23.07 -13.32
CA GLU A 88 13.93 -24.51 -13.38
C GLU A 88 14.47 -25.10 -14.69
N GLN A 89 14.20 -24.45 -15.83
CA GLN A 89 14.74 -24.89 -17.12
C GLN A 89 16.27 -24.80 -17.20
N CYS A 90 16.89 -23.80 -16.56
CA CYS A 90 18.35 -23.74 -16.43
C CYS A 90 18.88 -24.94 -15.63
N PHE A 91 18.22 -25.31 -14.53
CA PHE A 91 18.63 -26.46 -13.73
C PHE A 91 18.47 -27.78 -14.50
N GLU A 92 17.38 -27.95 -15.22
CA GLU A 92 17.15 -29.11 -16.09
C GLU A 92 18.25 -29.22 -17.15
N ALA A 93 18.56 -28.12 -17.85
CA ALA A 93 19.61 -28.09 -18.86
C ALA A 93 21.00 -28.41 -18.30
N LEU A 94 21.29 -28.02 -17.05
CA LEU A 94 22.54 -28.39 -16.37
C LEU A 94 22.58 -29.88 -16.03
N LEU A 95 21.46 -30.46 -15.56
CA LEU A 95 21.37 -31.89 -15.22
C LEU A 95 21.45 -32.80 -16.45
N GLU A 96 21.04 -32.32 -17.63
CA GLU A 96 21.13 -33.07 -18.89
C GLU A 96 22.55 -33.06 -19.51
N GLN A 97 23.45 -32.19 -19.02
CA GLN A 97 24.83 -32.09 -19.50
C GLN A 97 25.83 -32.96 -18.71
N ASP A 98 25.41 -33.56 -17.60
CA ASP A 98 26.17 -34.56 -16.80
C ASP A 98 25.96 -36.00 -17.32
#